data_AF-A0A068NY09-F1
#
_entry.id   AF-A0A068NY09-F1
#
_cell.length_a   1.000
_cell.length_b   1.000
_cell.length_c   1.000
_cell.angle_alpha   90.00
_cell.angle_beta   90.00
_cell.angle_gamma   90.00
#
_symmetry.space_group_name_H-M   'P 1'
#
loop_
_entity.id
_entity.type
_entity.pdbx_description
1 polymer ?
#
loop_
_entity_poly.entity_id
_entity_poly.type
_entity_poly.pdbx_seq_one_letter_code
_entity_poly.pdbx_strand_id
1 'polypeptide(L)'
;MRQRGRTSDGDGALAVFSKLPSIAMNVLVVYAHPEPRSFTGALRDAAVQTLTEQGHEVQVSDLYSMGFNPVPGWHDFVDHDRLEFFGYETEQKRATAAGSFAADLRLEMEKLAQADLLILVFPLWWYGFPAILKGWVDRVFAAGFAYGSGRWYSKGVFRGKRAMLAFTTGGPATAYSADGLQGDIARIVYPLHHGILHYTGFDVLEPFVAFGASYAEPESRAAILASFEARLRGLESEAAIPPPDLGDFDERLRRK
;
A
#
# COMPACT_ATOMS: atom_id res chain seq x y z
N MET A 1 -43.45 -50.49 40.88
CA MET A 1 -43.88 -49.42 41.81
C MET A 1 -42.94 -48.24 41.55
N ARG A 2 -43.47 -47.13 40.98
CA ARG A 2 -42.98 -45.72 40.88
C ARG A 2 -41.46 -45.42 40.73
N GLN A 3 -40.95 -44.37 40.06
CA GLN A 3 -41.30 -43.44 38.96
C GLN A 3 -40.14 -42.41 38.94
N ARG A 4 -39.67 -41.97 37.74
CA ARG A 4 -38.91 -40.71 37.44
C ARG A 4 -37.51 -40.56 38.09
N GLY A 5 -36.46 -40.04 37.44
CA GLY A 5 -36.27 -39.43 36.13
C GLY A 5 -35.13 -38.40 36.22
N ARG A 6 -34.20 -38.39 35.25
CA ARG A 6 -33.61 -37.18 34.65
C ARG A 6 -32.60 -37.57 33.57
N THR A 7 -32.89 -37.08 32.37
CA THR A 7 -32.00 -37.00 31.22
C THR A 7 -30.94 -35.92 31.47
N SER A 8 -29.72 -36.12 30.97
CA SER A 8 -28.74 -35.05 30.77
C SER A 8 -28.38 -35.02 29.29
N ASP A 9 -29.14 -34.24 28.54
CA ASP A 9 -28.71 -33.67 27.27
C ASP A 9 -27.54 -32.73 27.55
N GLY A 10 -26.43 -32.94 26.86
CA GLY A 10 -25.25 -32.09 26.89
C GLY A 10 -24.81 -31.80 25.48
N ASP A 11 -25.72 -31.18 24.71
CA ASP A 11 -25.47 -30.69 23.36
C ASP A 11 -25.34 -29.16 23.40
N GLY A 12 -24.40 -28.62 22.63
CA GLY A 12 -24.42 -27.20 22.25
C GLY A 12 -23.82 -26.20 23.25
N ALA A 13 -22.51 -26.18 23.39
CA ALA A 13 -21.78 -24.92 23.62
C ALA A 13 -20.76 -24.74 22.50
N LEU A 14 -21.27 -24.32 21.33
CA LEU A 14 -20.45 -23.67 20.31
C LEU A 14 -19.68 -22.55 20.98
N ALA A 15 -18.36 -22.69 21.03
CA ALA A 15 -17.47 -21.61 21.38
C ALA A 15 -17.67 -20.50 20.33
N VAL A 16 -18.48 -19.51 20.68
CA VAL A 16 -18.44 -18.20 20.04
C VAL A 16 -17.08 -17.63 20.40
N PHE A 17 -16.09 -17.87 19.55
CA PHE A 17 -14.87 -17.08 19.57
C PHE A 17 -15.28 -15.65 19.25
N SER A 18 -15.54 -14.85 20.29
CA SER A 18 -15.55 -13.40 20.14
C SER A 18 -14.16 -13.03 19.65
N LYS A 19 -14.02 -12.70 18.36
CA LYS A 19 -12.86 -11.95 17.88
C LYS A 19 -12.75 -10.75 18.83
N LEU A 20 -11.70 -10.71 19.63
CA LEU A 20 -11.30 -9.46 20.27
C LEU A 20 -11.30 -8.40 19.17
N PRO A 21 -11.92 -7.23 19.37
CA PRO A 21 -11.94 -6.21 18.35
C PRO A 21 -10.50 -5.93 17.96
N SER A 22 -10.19 -6.08 16.66
CA SER A 22 -8.92 -5.60 16.17
C SER A 22 -8.80 -4.12 16.46
N ILE A 23 -7.58 -3.67 16.73
CA ILE A 23 -7.32 -2.24 16.90
C ILE A 23 -7.65 -1.59 15.55
N ALA A 24 -8.58 -0.64 15.55
CA ALA A 24 -8.94 0.10 14.35
C ALA A 24 -7.69 0.78 13.77
N MET A 25 -7.34 0.44 12.53
CA MET A 25 -6.21 1.02 11.80
C MET A 25 -6.66 2.24 10.99
N ASN A 26 -5.74 3.18 10.78
CA ASN A 26 -5.87 4.18 9.73
C ASN A 26 -5.36 3.57 8.41
N VAL A 27 -6.20 3.52 7.39
CA VAL A 27 -5.86 2.98 6.07
C VAL A 27 -5.84 4.12 5.06
N LEU A 28 -4.75 4.24 4.32
CA LEU A 28 -4.68 5.07 3.12
C LEU A 28 -4.71 4.19 1.86
N VAL A 29 -5.76 4.35 1.06
CA VAL A 29 -5.87 3.75 -0.27
C VAL A 29 -5.51 4.81 -1.31
N VAL A 30 -4.38 4.67 -1.98
CA VAL A 30 -4.00 5.54 -3.12
C VAL A 30 -4.37 4.82 -4.41
N TYR A 31 -5.28 5.41 -5.17
CA TYR A 31 -5.84 4.82 -6.38
C TYR A 31 -5.43 5.60 -7.63
N ALA A 32 -4.98 4.88 -8.66
CA ALA A 32 -4.46 5.46 -9.88
C ALA A 32 -5.04 4.79 -11.14
N HIS A 33 -6.28 5.14 -11.51
CA HIS A 33 -6.84 4.78 -12.81
C HIS A 33 -7.84 5.83 -13.32
N PRO A 34 -7.82 6.22 -14.62
CA PRO A 34 -8.67 7.30 -15.15
C PRO A 34 -10.14 6.93 -15.29
N GLU A 35 -10.46 5.65 -15.43
CA GLU A 35 -11.83 5.13 -15.53
C GLU A 35 -12.29 4.57 -14.17
N PRO A 36 -13.23 5.22 -13.46
CA PRO A 36 -13.72 4.77 -12.16
C PRO A 36 -14.41 3.41 -12.16
N ARG A 37 -14.98 2.98 -13.31
CA ARG A 37 -15.65 1.68 -13.47
C ARG A 37 -14.70 0.57 -13.96
N SER A 38 -13.39 0.84 -13.98
CA SER A 38 -12.39 -0.15 -14.33
C SER A 38 -12.34 -1.29 -13.30
N PHE A 39 -11.73 -2.42 -13.67
CA PHE A 39 -11.50 -3.47 -12.69
C PHE A 39 -10.54 -3.04 -11.56
N THR A 40 -9.59 -2.13 -11.86
CA THR A 40 -8.78 -1.47 -10.82
C THR A 40 -9.65 -0.62 -9.88
N GLY A 41 -10.68 0.06 -10.40
CA GLY A 41 -11.69 0.76 -9.60
C GLY A 41 -12.48 -0.19 -8.71
N ALA A 42 -12.85 -1.37 -9.22
CA ALA A 42 -13.50 -2.41 -8.41
C ALA A 42 -12.60 -2.93 -7.27
N LEU A 43 -11.27 -3.05 -7.49
CA LEU A 43 -10.33 -3.35 -6.40
C LEU A 43 -10.31 -2.24 -5.34
N ARG A 44 -10.27 -0.96 -5.74
CA ARG A 44 -10.37 0.17 -4.79
C ARG A 44 -11.66 0.06 -3.97
N ASP A 45 -12.79 -0.16 -4.62
CA ASP A 45 -14.10 -0.22 -3.94
C ASP A 45 -14.17 -1.40 -2.96
N ALA A 46 -13.68 -2.57 -3.38
CA ALA A 46 -13.60 -3.75 -2.51
C ALA A 46 -12.68 -3.51 -1.29
N ALA A 47 -11.55 -2.81 -1.47
CA ALA A 47 -10.67 -2.42 -0.38
C ALA A 47 -11.36 -1.48 0.61
N VAL A 48 -11.97 -0.40 0.13
CA VAL A 48 -12.67 0.57 0.98
C VAL A 48 -13.81 -0.10 1.74
N GLN A 49 -14.66 -0.85 1.04
CA GLN A 49 -15.80 -1.52 1.64
C GLN A 49 -15.36 -2.52 2.71
N THR A 50 -14.47 -3.46 2.36
CA THR A 50 -14.07 -4.54 3.27
C THR A 50 -13.40 -4.00 4.52
N LEU A 51 -12.47 -3.05 4.38
CA LEU A 51 -11.73 -2.52 5.53
C LEU A 51 -12.60 -1.62 6.42
N THR A 52 -13.54 -0.88 5.84
CA THR A 52 -14.53 -0.11 6.61
C THR A 52 -15.47 -1.04 7.38
N GLU A 53 -15.93 -2.14 6.76
CA GLU A 53 -16.76 -3.16 7.41
C GLU A 53 -16.02 -3.87 8.56
N GLN A 54 -14.69 -3.94 8.50
CA GLN A 54 -13.84 -4.43 9.60
C GLN A 54 -13.62 -3.41 10.72
N GLY A 55 -14.15 -2.19 10.58
CA GLY A 55 -14.04 -1.13 11.59
C GLY A 55 -12.78 -0.27 11.48
N HIS A 56 -12.07 -0.30 10.36
CA HIS A 56 -10.94 0.59 10.09
C HIS A 56 -11.39 1.95 9.58
N GLU A 57 -10.58 2.98 9.81
CA GLU A 57 -10.78 4.30 9.21
C GLU A 57 -10.08 4.35 7.86
N VAL A 58 -10.83 4.48 6.77
CA VAL A 58 -10.28 4.42 5.40
C VAL A 58 -10.34 5.79 4.72
N GLN A 59 -9.17 6.29 4.34
CA GLN A 59 -9.02 7.48 3.50
C GLN A 59 -8.61 7.07 2.09
N VAL A 60 -9.12 7.77 1.08
CA VAL A 60 -8.84 7.50 -0.34
C VAL A 60 -8.20 8.72 -0.99
N SER A 61 -7.11 8.49 -1.72
CA SER A 61 -6.52 9.44 -2.65
C SER A 61 -6.71 8.94 -4.09
N ASP A 62 -7.80 9.35 -4.73
CA ASP A 62 -8.06 9.11 -6.14
C ASP A 62 -7.30 10.12 -6.99
N LEU A 63 -6.10 9.75 -7.44
CA LEU A 63 -5.16 10.69 -8.05
C LEU A 63 -5.71 11.33 -9.32
N TYR A 64 -6.51 10.60 -10.09
CA TYR A 64 -7.13 11.12 -11.31
C TYR A 64 -8.29 12.07 -11.00
N SER A 65 -9.16 11.71 -10.06
CA SER A 65 -10.26 12.59 -9.62
C SER A 65 -9.74 13.87 -8.95
N MET A 66 -8.59 13.79 -8.28
CA MET A 66 -7.93 14.95 -7.67
C MET A 66 -7.27 15.86 -8.69
N GLY A 67 -7.06 15.40 -9.94
CA GLY A 67 -6.22 16.09 -10.90
C GLY A 67 -4.78 16.24 -10.40
N PHE A 68 -4.26 15.24 -9.68
CA PHE A 68 -2.97 15.32 -9.01
C PHE A 68 -1.85 15.62 -10.03
N ASN A 69 -1.10 16.70 -9.82
CA ASN A 69 0.04 17.03 -10.67
C ASN A 69 1.22 16.09 -10.37
N PRO A 70 1.69 15.26 -11.31
CA PRO A 70 2.74 14.29 -11.01
C PRO A 70 4.15 14.83 -11.22
N VAL A 71 4.30 16.07 -11.67
CA VAL A 71 5.59 16.63 -12.05
C VAL A 71 6.22 17.37 -10.87
N PRO A 72 7.39 16.95 -10.35
CA PRO A 72 8.14 17.72 -9.35
C PRO A 72 8.48 19.13 -9.83
N GLY A 73 8.38 20.14 -8.96
CA GLY A 73 8.81 21.49 -9.34
C GLY A 73 8.65 22.55 -8.25
N TRP A 74 8.98 23.80 -8.58
CA TRP A 74 8.87 24.93 -7.64
C TRP A 74 7.48 25.11 -7.03
N HIS A 75 6.43 24.67 -7.73
CA HIS A 75 5.06 24.74 -7.23
C HIS A 75 4.79 23.82 -6.03
N ASP A 76 5.71 22.93 -5.67
CA ASP A 76 5.62 22.08 -4.48
C ASP A 76 5.92 22.83 -3.18
N PHE A 77 6.46 24.05 -3.28
CA PHE A 77 6.96 24.81 -2.14
C PHE A 77 6.28 26.17 -2.08
N VAL A 78 5.96 26.63 -0.88
CA VAL A 78 5.49 28.00 -0.59
C VAL A 78 6.59 28.79 0.11
N ASP A 79 6.52 30.12 0.03
CA ASP A 79 7.41 31.05 0.73
C ASP A 79 8.91 30.76 0.51
N HIS A 80 9.29 30.43 -0.73
CA HIS A 80 10.67 30.12 -1.08
C HIS A 80 11.39 31.36 -1.66
N ASP A 81 12.57 31.68 -1.13
CA ASP A 81 13.52 32.50 -1.86
C ASP A 81 14.00 31.68 -3.05
N ARG A 82 13.71 32.14 -4.28
CA ARG A 82 14.17 31.46 -5.49
C ARG A 82 15.70 31.47 -5.49
N LEU A 83 16.29 30.34 -5.09
CA LEU A 83 17.71 30.09 -5.24
C LEU A 83 18.10 30.22 -6.71
N GLU A 84 19.35 30.61 -6.97
CA GLU A 84 19.92 30.54 -8.33
C GLU A 84 19.93 29.12 -8.90
N PHE A 85 19.97 28.10 -8.04
CA PHE A 85 19.97 26.69 -8.42
C PHE A 85 18.85 25.91 -7.74
N PHE A 86 18.05 25.21 -8.55
CA PHE A 86 16.97 24.36 -8.06
C PHE A 86 17.45 22.93 -7.80
N GLY A 87 17.75 22.62 -6.54
CA GLY A 87 17.96 21.25 -6.08
C GLY A 87 16.72 20.70 -5.41
N TYR A 88 15.95 19.86 -6.09
CA TYR A 88 14.63 19.40 -5.60
C TYR A 88 14.70 18.74 -4.22
N GLU A 89 15.67 17.85 -3.99
CA GLU A 89 15.88 17.21 -2.69
C GLU A 89 16.23 18.23 -1.58
N THR A 90 17.04 19.25 -1.91
CA THR A 90 17.43 20.31 -0.98
C THR A 90 16.21 21.14 -0.58
N GLU A 91 15.36 21.49 -1.54
CA GLU A 91 14.13 22.24 -1.28
C GLU A 91 13.11 21.40 -0.51
N GLN A 92 12.98 20.10 -0.78
CA GLN A 92 12.16 19.19 0.04
C GLN A 92 12.61 19.15 1.50
N LYS A 93 13.92 19.09 1.77
CA LYS A 93 14.45 19.11 3.15
C LYS A 93 14.14 20.43 3.86
N ARG A 94 14.30 21.56 3.16
CA ARG A 94 13.97 22.89 3.70
C ARG A 94 12.48 23.01 3.99
N ALA A 95 11.64 22.62 3.03
CA ALA A 95 10.19 22.66 3.18
C ALA A 95 9.70 21.74 4.28
N THR A 96 10.35 20.58 4.48
CA THR A 96 10.06 19.72 5.64
C THR A 96 10.38 20.41 6.96
N ALA A 97 11.52 21.08 7.07
CA ALA A 97 11.91 21.77 8.29
C ALA A 97 11.05 23.01 8.58
N ALA A 98 10.59 23.72 7.54
CA ALA A 98 9.81 24.94 7.64
C ALA A 98 8.29 24.72 7.61
N GLY A 99 7.82 23.53 7.23
CA GLY A 99 6.40 23.26 7.00
C GLY A 99 5.84 23.98 5.75
N SER A 100 6.68 24.20 4.74
CA SER A 100 6.37 25.07 3.59
C SER A 100 6.13 24.30 2.28
N PHE A 101 5.51 23.12 2.36
CA PHE A 101 4.99 22.43 1.18
C PHE A 101 3.66 23.03 0.73
N ALA A 102 3.37 22.94 -0.57
CA ALA A 102 2.07 23.27 -1.14
C ALA A 102 0.95 22.48 -0.46
N ALA A 103 -0.24 23.08 -0.36
CA ALA A 103 -1.33 22.56 0.45
C ALA A 103 -1.83 21.18 -0.02
N ASP A 104 -1.90 20.94 -1.33
CA ASP A 104 -2.24 19.64 -1.92
C ASP A 104 -1.26 18.56 -1.48
N LEU A 105 0.04 18.87 -1.51
CA LEU A 105 1.09 17.94 -1.16
C LEU A 105 1.11 17.65 0.35
N ARG A 106 0.96 18.69 1.17
CA ARG A 106 0.89 18.57 2.63
C ARG A 106 -0.25 17.64 3.07
N LEU A 107 -1.43 17.73 2.45
CA LEU A 107 -2.56 16.87 2.76
C LEU A 107 -2.25 15.38 2.50
N GLU A 108 -1.57 15.06 1.40
CA GLU A 108 -1.17 13.69 1.09
C GLU A 108 -0.09 13.17 2.04
N MET A 109 0.84 14.03 2.45
CA MET A 109 1.86 13.71 3.46
C MET A 109 1.22 13.43 4.83
N GLU A 110 0.21 14.21 5.22
CA GLU A 110 -0.54 14.01 6.47
C GLU A 110 -1.28 12.67 6.48
N LYS A 111 -1.97 12.33 5.39
CA LYS A 111 -2.62 11.01 5.22
C LYS A 111 -1.60 9.88 5.35
N LEU A 112 -0.47 10.00 4.67
CA LEU A 112 0.58 8.97 4.70
C LEU A 112 1.20 8.81 6.10
N ALA A 113 1.42 9.91 6.82
CA ALA A 113 1.95 9.88 8.18
C ALA A 113 0.99 9.22 9.18
N GLN A 114 -0.32 9.46 9.02
CA GLN A 114 -1.37 8.87 9.87
C GLN A 114 -1.60 7.40 9.56
N ALA A 115 -1.51 6.99 8.29
CA ALA A 115 -1.82 5.63 7.86
C ALA A 115 -0.97 4.57 8.56
N ASP A 116 -1.62 3.59 9.19
CA ASP A 116 -1.00 2.35 9.69
C ASP A 116 -0.85 1.32 8.56
N LEU A 117 -1.70 1.43 7.54
CA LEU A 117 -1.68 0.63 6.33
C LEU A 117 -1.80 1.51 5.08
N LEU A 118 -0.83 1.38 4.17
CA LEU A 118 -0.87 1.95 2.82
C LEU A 118 -1.24 0.87 1.79
N ILE A 119 -2.28 1.10 0.99
CA ILE A 119 -2.61 0.25 -0.16
C ILE A 119 -2.50 1.07 -1.44
N LEU A 120 -1.60 0.67 -2.34
CA LEU A 120 -1.44 1.29 -3.65
C LEU A 120 -2.23 0.48 -4.68
N VAL A 121 -3.30 1.06 -5.22
CA VAL A 121 -4.23 0.42 -6.16
C VAL A 121 -4.06 0.97 -7.57
N PHE A 122 -3.52 0.17 -8.51
CA PHE A 122 -3.14 0.67 -9.84
C PHE A 122 -3.15 -0.42 -10.92
N PRO A 123 -3.23 -0.08 -12.22
CA PRO A 123 -2.85 -0.99 -13.29
C PRO A 123 -1.31 -1.00 -13.47
N LEU A 124 -0.71 -2.18 -13.63
CA LEU A 124 0.72 -2.29 -13.92
C LEU A 124 1.00 -1.75 -15.34
N TRP A 125 1.63 -0.58 -15.44
CA TRP A 125 1.97 0.06 -16.71
C TRP A 125 3.47 0.08 -16.90
N TRP A 126 3.94 -0.49 -18.02
CA TRP A 126 5.37 -0.61 -18.33
C TRP A 126 6.19 -1.14 -17.15
N TYR A 127 5.70 -2.22 -16.51
CA TYR A 127 6.36 -2.88 -15.38
C TYR A 127 6.53 -2.01 -14.12
N GLY A 128 5.75 -0.94 -13.99
CA GLY A 128 5.77 -0.08 -12.82
C GLY A 128 4.44 0.63 -12.57
N PHE A 129 4.52 1.70 -11.78
CA PHE A 129 3.39 2.56 -11.52
C PHE A 129 2.95 3.35 -12.76
N PRO A 130 1.65 3.67 -12.89
CA PRO A 130 1.22 4.79 -13.71
C PRO A 130 2.02 6.05 -13.37
N ALA A 131 2.33 6.87 -14.38
CA ALA A 131 3.13 8.08 -14.18
C ALA A 131 2.55 9.00 -13.08
N ILE A 132 1.21 9.07 -12.96
CA ILE A 132 0.56 9.87 -11.92
C ILE A 132 0.87 9.38 -10.50
N LEU A 133 0.90 8.06 -10.31
CA LEU A 133 1.25 7.44 -9.03
C LEU A 133 2.75 7.53 -8.76
N LYS A 134 3.60 7.38 -9.78
CA LYS A 134 5.04 7.61 -9.62
C LYS A 134 5.34 9.05 -9.19
N GLY A 135 4.65 10.03 -9.79
CA GLY A 135 4.75 11.43 -9.38
C GLY A 135 4.23 11.69 -7.97
N TRP A 136 3.15 11.01 -7.55
CA TRP A 136 2.69 11.05 -6.16
C TRP A 136 3.76 10.53 -5.21
N VAL A 137 4.41 9.41 -5.53
CA VAL A 137 5.55 8.93 -4.74
C VAL A 137 6.68 9.96 -4.71
N ASP A 138 7.10 10.49 -5.86
CA ASP A 138 8.24 11.42 -5.94
C ASP A 138 8.03 12.72 -5.16
N ARG A 139 6.79 13.22 -5.13
CA ARG A 139 6.42 14.44 -4.42
C ARG A 139 6.15 14.18 -2.93
N VAL A 140 5.39 13.12 -2.59
CA VAL A 140 4.92 12.84 -1.22
C VAL A 140 5.99 12.15 -0.36
N PHE A 141 6.83 11.29 -0.95
CA PHE A 141 7.92 10.62 -0.23
C PHE A 141 9.14 11.55 -0.14
N ALA A 142 8.90 12.80 0.28
CA ALA A 142 9.87 13.88 0.25
C ALA A 142 11.05 13.66 1.20
N ALA A 143 12.23 14.13 0.78
CA ALA A 143 13.43 14.10 1.60
C ALA A 143 13.26 14.94 2.88
N GLY A 144 13.70 14.39 4.02
CA GLY A 144 13.48 14.97 5.35
C GLY A 144 12.19 14.49 6.00
N PHE A 145 11.15 14.19 5.21
CA PHE A 145 9.87 13.67 5.67
C PHE A 145 9.84 12.14 5.67
N ALA A 146 9.92 11.50 4.50
CA ALA A 146 9.80 10.05 4.36
C ALA A 146 11.14 9.29 4.46
N TYR A 147 12.25 9.98 4.17
CA TYR A 147 13.60 9.41 4.25
C TYR A 147 14.67 10.47 4.52
N GLY A 148 15.91 10.03 4.73
CA GLY A 148 17.08 10.89 4.92
C GLY A 148 17.61 10.87 6.35
N SER A 149 18.80 11.45 6.55
CA SER A 149 19.50 11.47 7.84
C SER A 149 19.72 10.08 8.45
N GLY A 150 20.01 9.07 7.61
CA GLY A 150 20.21 7.68 8.03
C GLY A 150 18.93 6.91 8.38
N ARG A 151 17.75 7.52 8.19
CA ARG A 151 16.44 6.86 8.35
C ARG A 151 16.04 6.20 7.04
N TRP A 152 16.52 4.97 6.86
CA TRP A 152 16.18 4.10 5.72
C TRP A 152 16.05 2.66 6.18
N TYR A 153 15.34 1.84 5.41
CA TYR A 153 15.14 0.41 5.66
C TYR A 153 14.62 0.14 7.09
N SER A 154 15.30 -0.70 7.88
CA SER A 154 14.94 -0.99 9.27
C SER A 154 14.95 0.23 10.20
N LYS A 155 15.58 1.34 9.79
CA LYS A 155 15.56 2.64 10.48
C LYS A 155 14.65 3.67 9.79
N GLY A 156 13.89 3.26 8.78
CA GLY A 156 13.01 4.12 8.01
C GLY A 156 11.91 4.77 8.84
N VAL A 157 11.34 5.84 8.32
CA VAL A 157 10.36 6.69 9.00
C VAL A 157 9.06 5.93 9.27
N PHE A 158 8.67 5.02 8.37
CA PHE A 158 7.41 4.29 8.44
C PHE A 158 7.52 2.92 9.12
N ARG A 159 8.55 2.69 9.95
CA ARG A 159 8.70 1.43 10.70
C ARG A 159 7.47 1.12 11.55
N GLY A 160 7.00 -0.13 11.46
CA GLY A 160 5.80 -0.62 12.16
C GLY A 160 4.50 -0.29 11.44
N LYS A 161 4.56 0.44 10.31
CA LYS A 161 3.45 0.63 9.38
C LYS A 161 3.59 -0.35 8.22
N ARG A 162 2.47 -0.70 7.61
CA ARG A 162 2.40 -1.77 6.61
C ARG A 162 2.05 -1.20 5.24
N ALA A 163 2.54 -1.83 4.18
CA ALA A 163 2.21 -1.41 2.82
C ALA A 163 1.95 -2.60 1.89
N MET A 164 0.96 -2.48 1.01
CA MET A 164 0.61 -3.49 0.01
C MET A 164 0.43 -2.84 -1.36
N LEU A 165 1.00 -3.47 -2.39
CA LEU A 165 0.62 -3.20 -3.78
C LEU A 165 -0.58 -4.07 -4.15
N ALA A 166 -1.63 -3.47 -4.71
CA ALA A 166 -2.79 -4.19 -5.25
C ALA A 166 -2.99 -3.75 -6.70
N PHE A 167 -2.65 -4.60 -7.68
CA PHE A 167 -2.63 -4.17 -9.06
C PHE A 167 -3.19 -5.17 -10.06
N THR A 168 -3.58 -4.64 -11.22
CA THR A 168 -4.07 -5.43 -12.36
C THR A 168 -2.98 -5.57 -13.42
N THR A 169 -2.97 -6.68 -14.14
CA THR A 169 -2.09 -6.88 -15.32
C THR A 169 -2.91 -7.16 -16.57
N GLY A 170 -2.32 -6.89 -17.74
CA GLY A 170 -2.89 -7.32 -19.02
C GLY A 170 -2.70 -8.82 -19.27
N GLY A 171 -1.52 -9.37 -18.97
CA GLY A 171 -1.21 -10.78 -19.18
C GLY A 171 -1.73 -11.71 -18.07
N PRO A 172 -1.95 -13.01 -18.37
CA PRO A 172 -2.35 -14.01 -17.37
C PRO A 172 -1.21 -14.34 -16.41
N ALA A 173 -1.52 -14.99 -15.28
CA ALA A 173 -0.54 -15.36 -14.26
C ALA A 173 0.63 -16.18 -14.81
N THR A 174 0.38 -17.08 -15.77
CA THR A 174 1.40 -17.91 -16.41
C THR A 174 2.46 -17.11 -17.19
N ALA A 175 2.12 -15.90 -17.65
CA ALA A 175 3.07 -15.04 -18.34
C ALA A 175 4.08 -14.41 -17.38
N TYR A 176 3.76 -14.33 -16.09
CA TYR A 176 4.56 -13.68 -15.05
C TYR A 176 5.17 -14.66 -14.03
N SER A 177 5.29 -15.93 -14.40
CA SER A 177 6.01 -16.93 -13.60
C SER A 177 7.53 -16.78 -13.75
N ALA A 178 8.30 -17.54 -12.96
CA ALA A 178 9.77 -17.52 -13.01
C ALA A 178 10.35 -17.74 -14.42
N ASP A 179 9.72 -18.63 -15.19
CA ASP A 179 10.06 -18.97 -16.58
C ASP A 179 9.06 -18.40 -17.60
N GLY A 180 8.17 -17.50 -17.14
CA GLY A 180 7.12 -16.90 -17.95
C GLY A 180 7.68 -15.89 -18.95
N LEU A 181 6.95 -15.66 -20.05
CA LEU A 181 7.37 -14.77 -21.14
C LEU A 181 7.69 -13.33 -20.66
N GLN A 182 6.97 -12.83 -19.67
CA GLN A 182 7.16 -11.48 -19.11
C GLN A 182 8.16 -11.47 -17.93
N GLY A 183 8.55 -12.65 -17.43
CA GLY A 183 9.39 -12.82 -16.25
C GLY A 183 8.63 -12.77 -14.92
N ASP A 184 9.32 -13.18 -13.87
CA ASP A 184 8.79 -13.28 -12.50
C ASP A 184 8.20 -11.95 -12.00
N ILE A 185 6.93 -11.97 -11.59
CA ILE A 185 6.23 -10.80 -11.03
C ILE A 185 6.96 -10.21 -9.82
N ALA A 186 7.57 -11.05 -8.98
CA ALA A 186 8.29 -10.59 -7.79
C ALA A 186 9.52 -9.75 -8.17
N ARG A 187 10.22 -10.13 -9.25
CA ARG A 187 11.37 -9.38 -9.78
C ARG A 187 10.94 -8.07 -10.43
N ILE A 188 9.82 -8.10 -11.15
CA ILE A 188 9.24 -6.91 -11.81
C ILE A 188 8.92 -5.83 -10.77
N VAL A 189 8.29 -6.19 -9.66
CA VAL A 189 7.86 -5.21 -8.64
C VAL A 189 8.88 -4.99 -7.52
N TYR A 190 10.02 -5.69 -7.56
CA TYR A 190 11.08 -5.54 -6.56
C TYR A 190 11.52 -4.08 -6.36
N PRO A 191 11.72 -3.23 -7.40
CA PRO A 191 12.06 -1.83 -7.19
C PRO A 191 10.99 -1.04 -6.43
N LEU A 192 9.71 -1.43 -6.54
CA LEU A 192 8.61 -0.77 -5.85
C LEU A 192 8.52 -1.23 -4.39
N HIS A 193 8.57 -2.55 -4.16
CA HIS A 193 8.59 -3.13 -2.81
C HIS A 193 9.84 -2.72 -2.04
N HIS A 194 11.02 -2.98 -2.59
CA HIS A 194 12.27 -2.79 -1.89
C HIS A 194 12.75 -1.33 -1.95
N GLY A 195 12.77 -0.74 -3.15
CA GLY A 195 13.38 0.57 -3.38
C GLY A 195 12.54 1.77 -2.93
N ILE A 196 11.22 1.59 -2.74
CA ILE A 196 10.31 2.68 -2.32
C ILE A 196 9.75 2.36 -0.94
N LEU A 197 8.99 1.27 -0.81
CA LEU A 197 8.26 0.98 0.43
C LEU A 197 9.21 0.54 1.56
N HIS A 198 10.00 -0.50 1.32
CA HIS A 198 10.94 -0.99 2.33
C HIS A 198 12.04 0.02 2.63
N TYR A 199 12.55 0.74 1.62
CA TYR A 199 13.52 1.82 1.80
C TYR A 199 13.03 2.89 2.80
N THR A 200 11.74 3.21 2.79
CA THR A 200 11.14 4.17 3.73
C THR A 200 10.67 3.55 5.05
N GLY A 201 10.84 2.24 5.21
CA GLY A 201 10.69 1.51 6.47
C GLY A 201 9.38 0.75 6.64
N PHE A 202 8.53 0.68 5.62
CA PHE A 202 7.32 -0.13 5.68
C PHE A 202 7.63 -1.63 5.85
N ASP A 203 6.76 -2.30 6.60
CA ASP A 203 6.59 -3.75 6.56
C ASP A 203 5.78 -4.09 5.31
N VAL A 204 6.47 -4.50 4.24
CA VAL A 204 5.89 -4.69 2.91
C VAL A 204 5.23 -6.06 2.81
N LEU A 205 3.95 -6.09 2.44
CA LEU A 205 3.19 -7.32 2.23
C LEU A 205 3.38 -7.85 0.81
N GLU A 206 3.07 -9.13 0.59
CA GLU A 206 3.01 -9.69 -0.77
C GLU A 206 2.07 -8.86 -1.65
N PRO A 207 2.32 -8.70 -2.95
CA PRO A 207 1.42 -7.95 -3.78
C PRO A 207 0.11 -8.74 -3.98
N PHE A 208 -1.03 -8.06 -4.08
CA PHE A 208 -2.22 -8.66 -4.66
C PHE A 208 -2.23 -8.39 -6.16
N VAL A 209 -2.27 -9.44 -6.98
CA VAL A 209 -2.19 -9.32 -8.44
C VAL A 209 -3.43 -9.91 -9.09
N ALA A 210 -4.23 -9.04 -9.70
CA ALA A 210 -5.37 -9.41 -10.52
C ALA A 210 -4.92 -9.64 -11.97
N PHE A 211 -4.49 -10.88 -12.26
CA PHE A 211 -3.95 -11.23 -13.56
C PHE A 211 -5.01 -11.27 -14.67
N GLY A 212 -4.71 -10.64 -15.81
CA GLY A 212 -5.53 -10.75 -17.02
C GLY A 212 -6.97 -10.24 -16.88
N ALA A 213 -7.24 -9.36 -15.89
CA ALA A 213 -8.59 -9.01 -15.48
C ALA A 213 -9.46 -8.41 -16.61
N SER A 214 -8.84 -7.65 -17.51
CA SER A 214 -9.53 -7.06 -18.68
C SER A 214 -10.09 -8.10 -19.65
N TYR A 215 -9.53 -9.32 -19.68
CA TYR A 215 -9.93 -10.40 -20.58
C TYR A 215 -10.64 -11.55 -19.84
N ALA A 216 -10.79 -11.45 -18.53
CA ALA A 216 -11.46 -12.45 -17.72
C ALA A 216 -13.00 -12.38 -17.86
N GLU A 217 -13.64 -13.54 -17.83
CA GLU A 217 -15.10 -13.67 -17.78
C GLU A 217 -15.67 -13.08 -16.47
N PRO A 218 -16.95 -12.67 -16.44
CA PRO A 218 -17.58 -12.07 -15.26
C PRO A 218 -17.40 -12.89 -13.97
N GLU A 219 -17.55 -14.22 -14.05
CA GLU A 219 -17.41 -15.12 -12.91
C GLU A 219 -15.96 -15.15 -12.40
N SER A 220 -14.99 -15.09 -13.32
CA SER A 220 -13.57 -15.04 -12.97
C SER A 220 -13.21 -13.71 -12.30
N ARG A 221 -13.77 -12.60 -12.79
CA ARG A 221 -13.62 -11.27 -12.16
C ARG A 221 -14.21 -11.24 -10.76
N ALA A 222 -15.40 -11.83 -10.57
CA ALA A 222 -16.03 -11.96 -9.25
C ALA A 222 -15.18 -12.80 -8.29
N ALA A 223 -14.61 -13.91 -8.76
CA ALA A 223 -13.71 -14.75 -7.95
C ALA A 223 -12.42 -14.01 -7.54
N ILE A 224 -11.85 -13.20 -8.43
CA ILE A 224 -10.68 -12.35 -8.11
C ILE A 224 -11.04 -11.36 -7.00
N LEU A 225 -12.18 -10.67 -7.09
CA LEU A 225 -12.64 -9.73 -6.06
C LEU A 225 -12.87 -10.44 -4.72
N ALA A 226 -13.56 -11.59 -4.72
CA ALA A 226 -13.80 -12.36 -3.52
C ALA A 226 -12.49 -12.81 -2.84
N SER A 227 -11.48 -13.20 -3.63
CA SER A 227 -10.13 -13.52 -3.12
C SER A 227 -9.44 -12.30 -2.50
N PHE A 228 -9.57 -11.13 -3.14
CA PHE A 228 -9.03 -9.89 -2.60
C PHE A 228 -9.66 -9.52 -1.25
N GLU A 229 -10.99 -9.53 -1.17
CA GLU A 229 -11.73 -9.28 0.07
C GLU A 229 -11.37 -10.28 1.17
N ALA A 230 -11.28 -11.56 0.83
CA ALA A 230 -10.89 -12.60 1.79
C ALA A 230 -9.50 -12.34 2.38
N ARG A 231 -8.55 -11.89 1.55
CA ARG A 231 -7.21 -11.50 2.01
C ARG A 231 -7.24 -10.27 2.90
N LEU A 232 -7.97 -9.22 2.51
CA LEU A 232 -8.12 -7.99 3.32
C LEU A 232 -8.64 -8.31 4.74
N ARG A 233 -9.58 -9.25 4.85
CA ARG A 233 -10.12 -9.71 6.15
C ARG A 233 -9.08 -10.35 7.09
N GLY A 234 -7.96 -10.83 6.56
CA GLY A 234 -6.85 -11.44 7.30
C GLY A 234 -5.60 -10.58 7.36
N LEU A 235 -5.63 -9.37 6.80
CA LEU A 235 -4.42 -8.61 6.51
C LEU A 235 -3.64 -8.29 7.78
N GLU A 236 -4.30 -7.92 8.88
CA GLU A 236 -3.68 -7.59 10.18
C GLU A 236 -2.65 -8.63 10.67
N SER A 237 -2.95 -9.92 10.46
CA SER A 237 -2.09 -11.04 10.89
C SER A 237 -1.13 -11.55 9.82
N GLU A 238 -1.20 -11.00 8.60
CA GLU A 238 -0.38 -11.46 7.49
C GLU A 238 1.10 -11.13 7.71
N ALA A 239 1.99 -12.11 7.56
CA ALA A 239 3.42 -11.86 7.64
C ALA A 239 3.88 -10.97 6.48
N ALA A 240 4.71 -9.97 6.78
CA ALA A 240 5.38 -9.18 5.75
C ALA A 240 6.48 -10.00 5.06
N ILE A 241 6.84 -9.59 3.85
CA ILE A 241 8.01 -10.10 3.13
C ILE A 241 9.24 -9.85 4.00
N PRO A 242 10.04 -10.88 4.33
CA PRO A 242 11.23 -10.69 5.14
C PRO A 242 12.21 -9.77 4.39
N PRO A 243 12.81 -8.79 5.09
CA PRO A 243 13.82 -7.95 4.47
C PRO A 243 15.06 -8.78 4.08
N PRO A 244 15.85 -8.35 3.09
CA PRO A 244 17.16 -8.95 2.82
C PRO A 244 18.02 -8.93 4.09
N ASP A 245 18.88 -9.95 4.26
CA ASP A 245 19.74 -10.04 5.44
C ASP A 245 20.72 -8.85 5.47
N LEU A 246 20.73 -8.09 6.57
CA LEU A 246 21.71 -7.01 6.77
C LEU A 246 23.16 -7.53 6.77
N GLY A 247 23.34 -8.82 7.04
CA GLY A 247 24.58 -9.60 6.90
C GLY A 247 25.11 -9.72 5.48
N ASP A 248 24.34 -9.31 4.46
CA ASP A 248 24.77 -9.29 3.05
C ASP A 248 25.36 -7.95 2.60
N PHE A 249 25.27 -6.89 3.42
CA PHE A 249 25.66 -5.51 3.04
C PHE A 249 26.94 -5.04 3.72
N ASP A 250 27.70 -4.10 3.13
CA ASP A 250 28.95 -3.55 3.73
C ASP A 250 28.77 -3.13 5.21
N GLU A 251 29.75 -3.40 6.08
CA GLU A 251 29.76 -2.98 7.48
C GLU A 251 29.46 -1.49 7.67
N ARG A 252 29.83 -0.64 6.71
CA ARG A 252 29.52 0.81 6.73
C ARG A 252 28.00 1.07 6.67
N LEU A 253 27.24 0.20 6.00
CA LEU A 253 25.78 0.24 5.93
C LEU A 253 25.11 -0.39 7.18
N ARG A 254 25.87 -1.15 7.99
CA ARG A 254 25.39 -1.81 9.21
C ARG A 254 25.54 -0.98 10.48
N ARG A 255 26.28 0.15 10.46
CA ARG A 255 26.61 0.90 11.68
C ARG A 255 25.35 1.52 12.33
N LYS A 256 25.26 1.33 13.65
CA LYS A 256 24.15 1.71 14.53
C LYS A 256 24.01 3.22 14.67
#